data_AF-A0A9N7YZT0-F1
#
_entry.id   AF-A0A9N7YZT0-F1
#
_cell.length_a   1.000
_cell.length_b   1.000
_cell.length_c   1.000
_cell.angle_alpha   90.00
_cell.angle_beta   90.00
_cell.angle_gamma   90.00
#
_symmetry.space_group_name_H-M   'P 1'
#
loop_
_entity.id
_entity.type
_entity.pdbx_description
1 polymer ?
#
loop_
_entity_poly.entity_id
_entity_poly.type
_entity_poly.pdbx_seq_one_letter_code
_entity_poly.pdbx_strand_id
1 'polypeptide(L)' 'MQILTPHVYWAQRHGDIFLRVELSDAKNLDISLQENNTLQFRAQGHGAKGDNDYEFSLEFLEPVRAE' A
#
# COMPACT_ATOMS: atom_id res chain seq x y z
N MET A 1 5.20 -7.48 17.92
CA MET A 1 5.44 -7.24 16.48
C MET A 1 5.24 -5.75 16.25
N GLN A 2 6.14 -5.10 15.53
CA GLN A 2 6.07 -3.67 15.26
C GLN A 2 5.37 -3.47 13.92
N ILE A 3 4.44 -2.50 13.84
CA ILE A 3 3.86 -2.06 12.58
C ILE A 3 4.81 -1.05 11.94
N LEU A 4 5.22 -1.32 10.70
CA LEU A 4 6.15 -0.49 9.93
C LEU A 4 5.47 0.06 8.68
N THR A 5 6.02 1.15 8.14
CA THR A 5 5.59 1.66 6.83
C THR A 5 6.55 1.15 5.76
N PRO A 6 6.07 0.45 4.71
CA PRO A 6 6.93 0.00 3.63
C PRO A 6 7.37 1.18 2.76
N HIS A 7 8.39 0.97 1.92
CA HIS A 7 8.71 1.96 0.90
C HIS A 7 7.74 1.81 -0.28
N VAL A 8 7.12 2.91 -0.71
CA VAL A 8 6.10 2.91 -1.76
C VAL A 8 6.52 3.87 -2.86
N TYR A 9 6.75 3.33 -4.05
CA TYR A 9 6.94 4.12 -5.26
C TYR A 9 5.59 4.35 -5.93
N TRP A 10 5.43 5.51 -6.57
CA TRP A 10 4.23 5.83 -7.31
C TRP A 10 4.55 6.43 -8.67
N ALA A 11 3.65 6.22 -9.63
CA ALA A 11 3.67 6.87 -10.93
C ALA A 11 2.23 7.02 -11.44
N GLN A 12 1.97 8.07 -12.22
CA GLN A 12 0.67 8.35 -12.81
C GLN A 12 0.78 8.45 -14.34
N ARG A 13 -0.22 7.90 -15.03
CA ARG A 13 -0.45 8.07 -16.48
C ARG A 13 -1.80 8.77 -16.70
N HIS A 14 -2.24 8.88 -17.96
CA HIS A 14 -3.40 9.70 -18.33
C HIS A 14 -4.72 9.29 -17.64
N GLY A 15 -4.88 8.03 -17.22
CA GLY A 15 -6.07 7.56 -16.50
C GLY A 15 -5.79 6.66 -15.29
N ASP A 16 -4.53 6.33 -15.02
CA ASP A 16 -4.16 5.29 -14.06
C ASP A 16 -3.08 5.80 -13.10
N ILE A 17 -3.20 5.37 -11.84
CA ILE A 17 -2.15 5.53 -10.83
C ILE A 17 -1.61 4.15 -10.44
N PHE A 18 -0.30 4.01 -10.44
CA PHE A 18 0.39 2.77 -10.09
C PHE A 18 1.15 2.97 -8.79
N LEU A 19 0.94 2.06 -7.85
CA LEU A 19 1.72 1.98 -6.62
C LEU A 19 2.54 0.69 -6.62
N ARG A 20 3.83 0.80 -6.34
CA ARG A 20 4.72 -0.35 -6.13
C ARG A 20 5.20 -0.34 -4.69
N VAL A 21 4.75 -1.33 -3.92
CA VAL A 21 5.14 -1.54 -2.53
C VAL A 21 6.35 -2.46 -2.48
N GLU A 22 7.48 -1.99 -1.97
CA GLU A 22 8.67 -2.82 -1.77
C GLU A 22 8.52 -3.64 -0.49
N LEU A 23 8.06 -4.88 -0.63
CA LEU A 23 7.93 -5.84 0.46
C LEU A 23 8.13 -7.27 -0.07
N SER A 24 9.14 -7.98 0.45
CA SER A 24 9.41 -9.37 0.08
C SER A 24 8.52 -10.33 0.88
N ASP A 25 8.21 -11.50 0.31
CA ASP A 25 7.42 -12.57 0.94
C ASP A 25 6.10 -12.09 1.56
N ALA A 26 5.43 -11.17 0.87
CA ALA A 26 4.19 -10.56 1.34
C ALA A 26 3.07 -11.60 1.52
N LYS A 27 2.43 -11.60 2.68
CA LYS A 27 1.34 -12.48 3.09
C LYS A 27 0.22 -11.68 3.75
N ASN A 28 -0.97 -12.26 3.81
CA ASN A 28 -2.13 -11.64 4.46
C ASN A 28 -2.40 -10.21 3.95
N LEU A 29 -2.33 -10.02 2.63
CA LEU A 29 -2.58 -8.72 2.01
C LEU A 29 -4.04 -8.31 2.22
N ASP A 30 -4.22 -7.11 2.75
CA ASP A 30 -5.49 -6.42 2.86
C ASP A 30 -5.31 -5.05 2.21
N ILE A 31 -6.00 -4.85 1.08
CA ILE A 31 -5.95 -3.64 0.27
C ILE A 31 -7.39 -3.20 0.03
N SER A 32 -7.74 -2.01 0.51
CA SER A 32 -9.09 -1.49 0.37
C SER A 32 -9.08 0.00 0.05
N LEU A 33 -9.93 0.39 -0.91
CA LEU A 33 -10.23 1.80 -1.17
C LEU A 33 -11.43 2.20 -0.29
N GLN A 34 -11.19 3.11 0.63
CA GLN A 34 -12.20 3.62 1.56
C GLN A 34 -13.11 4.65 0.88
N GLU A 35 -14.30 4.88 1.44
CA GLU A 35 -15.29 5.83 0.90
C GLU A 35 -14.76 7.26 0.74
N ASN A 36 -13.81 7.65 1.58
CA ASN A 36 -13.14 8.95 1.56
C ASN A 36 -11.96 9.02 0.58
N ASN A 37 -11.94 8.19 -0.48
CA ASN A 37 -10.88 8.17 -1.49
C ASN A 37 -9.47 7.91 -0.91
N THR A 38 -9.40 7.10 0.15
CA THR A 38 -8.14 6.72 0.80
C THR A 38 -7.86 5.24 0.57
N LEU A 39 -6.70 4.91 -0.01
CA LEU A 39 -6.21 3.54 -0.06
C LEU A 39 -5.66 3.14 1.32
N GLN A 40 -6.15 2.04 1.85
CA GLN A 40 -5.58 1.36 3.01
C GLN A 40 -4.85 0.11 2.54
N PHE A 41 -3.61 -0.06 3.00
CA PHE A 41 -2.80 -1.24 2.74
C PHE A 41 -2.32 -1.81 4.07
N ARG A 42 -2.47 -3.12 4.23
CA ARG A 42 -1.87 -3.92 5.31
C ARG A 42 -1.33 -5.23 4.77
N ALA A 43 -0.17 -5.65 5.26
CA ALA A 43 0.40 -6.95 4.94
C ALA A 43 1.42 -7.39 5.99
N GLN A 44 1.77 -8.67 5.98
CA GLN A 44 2.96 -9.20 6.63
C GLN A 44 4.03 -9.45 5.59
N GLY A 45 5.30 -9.20 5.91
CA GLY A 45 6.38 -9.54 4.99
C GLY A 45 7.77 -9.26 5.54
N HIS A 46 8.77 -9.50 4.70
CA HIS A 46 10.18 -9.31 5.03
C HIS A 46 10.70 -8.01 4.42
N GLY A 47 10.94 -7.01 5.26
CA GLY A 47 11.60 -5.77 4.84
C GLY A 47 13.00 -5.61 5.43
N ALA A 48 13.55 -4.39 5.37
CA ALA A 48 14.90 -4.10 5.89
C ALA A 48 15.08 -4.39 7.39
N LYS A 49 13.97 -4.54 8.14
CA LYS A 49 13.95 -4.87 9.57
C LYS A 49 13.53 -6.33 9.85
N GLY A 50 13.57 -7.19 8.83
CA GLY A 50 13.08 -8.57 8.91
C GLY A 50 11.56 -8.67 8.83
N ASP A 51 11.01 -9.76 9.36
CA ASP A 51 9.59 -10.08 9.30
C ASP A 51 8.77 -9.20 10.24
N ASN A 52 7.87 -8.39 9.69
CA ASN A 52 7.02 -7.47 10.44
C ASN A 52 5.64 -7.31 9.78
N ASP A 53 4.73 -6.65 10.50
CA ASP A 53 3.48 -6.13 9.96
C ASP A 53 3.77 -4.78 9.28
N TYR A 54 3.19 -4.54 8.11
CA TYR A 54 3.37 -3.35 7.30
C TYR A 54 2.02 -2.68 7.00
N GLU A 55 1.94 -1.37 7.20
CA GLU A 55 0.73 -0.58 6.98
C GLU A 55 1.03 0.79 6.39
N PHE A 56 0.17 1.26 5.49
CA PHE A 56 0.09 2.67 5.10
C PHE A 56 -1.33 3.06 4.66
N SER A 57 -1.61 4.35 4.76
CA SER A 57 -2.80 4.98 4.19
C SER A 57 -2.38 6.05 3.19
N LEU A 58 -3.05 6.12 2.03
CA LEU A 58 -2.79 7.11 1.00
C LEU A 58 -4.11 7.74 0.53
N GLU A 59 -4.31 9.01 0.85
CA GLU A 59 -5.45 9.80 0.35
C GLU A 59 -5.14 10.29 -1.07
N PHE A 60 -6.01 9.97 -2.03
CA PHE A 60 -5.85 10.44 -3.40
C PHE A 60 -6.47 11.83 -3.59
N LEU A 61 -5.82 12.66 -4.40
CA LEU A 61 -6.29 14.00 -4.74
C LEU A 61 -7.61 13.97 -5.52
N GLU A 62 -7.74 13.05 -6.47
CA GLU A 62 -8.94 12.88 -7.30
C GLU A 62 -9.52 11.48 -7.10
N PRO A 63 -10.85 11.29 -7.30
CA PRO A 63 -11.48 9.99 -7.13
C PRO A 63 -10.84 8.90 -7.99
N VAL A 64 -10.36 7.84 -7.35
CA VAL A 64 -9.87 6.64 -8.04
C VAL A 64 -10.89 5.52 -7.97
N ARG A 65 -10.76 4.55 -8.87
CA ARG A 65 -11.53 3.31 -8.84
C ARG A 65 -10.55 2.15 -8.80
N ALA A 66 -10.79 1.19 -7.93
CA ALA A 66 -10.13 -0.11 -8.04
C ALA A 66 -10.62 -0.80 -9.32
N GLU A 67 -9.71 -1.42 -10.06
CA GLU A 67 -10.06 -2.31 -11.18
C GLU A 67 -10.70 -3.62 -10.69
#